data_AF-A0A510PI16-F1
#
_entry.id   AF-A0A510PI16-F1
#
_cell.length_a   1.000
_cell.length_b   1.000
_cell.length_c   1.000
_cell.angle_alpha   90.00
_cell.angle_beta   90.00
_cell.angle_gamma   90.00
#
_symmetry.space_group_name_H-M   'P 1'
#
loop_
_entity.id
_entity.type
_entity.pdbx_description
1 polymer ?
#
loop_
_entity_poly.entity_id
_entity_poly.type
_entity_poly.pdbx_seq_one_letter_code
_entity_poly.pdbx_strand_id
1 'polypeptide(L)'
;MAYDIWLSLSTRDFLSNLKQDDPETYHKIRDLLPDLSLQREDFKTGAPERIEVFIVNHLKVYYRIIHRLKSIDVIDVIDLRE
;
A
#
# COMPACT_ATOMS: atom_id res chain seq x y z
N MET A 1 -10.07 2.80 13.08
CA MET A 1 -9.15 3.96 13.10
C MET A 1 -8.42 3.95 11.77
N ALA A 2 -8.31 5.07 11.04
CA ALA A 2 -7.58 5.09 9.78
C ALA A 2 -6.07 5.10 10.03
N TYR A 3 -5.31 4.23 9.36
CA TYR A 3 -3.85 4.27 9.37
C TYR A 3 -3.34 5.39 8.46
N ASP A 4 -2.29 6.09 8.87
CA ASP A 4 -1.63 7.08 8.00
C ASP A 4 -0.88 6.37 6.87
N ILE A 5 -1.05 6.82 5.63
CA ILE A 5 -0.36 6.24 4.46
C ILE A 5 0.86 7.09 4.12
N TRP A 6 2.03 6.48 4.19
CA TRP A 6 3.30 7.03 3.73
C TRP A 6 3.62 6.46 2.36
N LEU A 7 4.01 7.33 1.45
CA LEU A 7 4.41 6.97 0.09
C LEU A 7 5.84 7.47 -0.10
N SER A 8 6.69 6.65 -0.70
CA SER A 8 7.94 7.14 -1.25
C SER A 8 7.67 8.17 -2.37
N LEU A 9 8.65 9.03 -2.70
CA LEU A 9 8.49 10.03 -3.74
C LEU A 9 8.14 9.38 -5.10
N SER A 10 8.85 8.32 -5.47
CA SER A 10 8.61 7.58 -6.71
C SER A 10 7.23 6.93 -6.73
N THR A 11 6.80 6.30 -5.64
CA THR A 11 5.47 5.71 -5.51
C THR A 11 4.37 6.76 -5.62
N ARG A 12 4.57 7.94 -5.01
CA ARG A 12 3.61 9.03 -5.09
C ARG A 12 3.43 9.52 -6.52
N ASP A 13 4.53 9.72 -7.23
CA ASP A 13 4.51 10.21 -8.60
C ASP A 13 3.90 9.14 -9.55
N PHE A 14 4.23 7.87 -9.36
CA PHE A 14 3.61 6.74 -10.07
C PHE A 14 2.09 6.70 -9.85
N LEU A 15 1.63 6.74 -8.59
CA LEU A 15 0.21 6.72 -8.27
C LEU A 15 -0.52 7.97 -8.79
N SER A 16 0.16 9.11 -8.87
CA SER A 16 -0.39 10.32 -9.47
C SER A 16 -0.64 10.16 -10.97
N ASN A 17 0.30 9.53 -11.70
CA ASN A 17 0.11 9.21 -13.12
C ASN A 17 -0.99 8.15 -13.29
N LEU A 18 -0.96 7.08 -12.49
CA LEU A 18 -1.99 6.04 -12.49
C LEU A 18 -3.39 6.62 -12.26
N LYS A 19 -3.54 7.62 -11.39
CA LYS A 19 -4.82 8.29 -11.16
C LYS A 19 -5.39 8.94 -12.42
N GLN A 20 -4.54 9.40 -13.33
CA GLN A 20 -4.94 9.99 -14.61
C GLN A 20 -5.21 8.91 -15.67
N ASP A 21 -4.35 7.90 -15.74
CA ASP A 21 -4.39 6.88 -16.80
C ASP A 21 -5.41 5.77 -16.54
N ASP A 22 -5.51 5.31 -15.29
CA ASP A 22 -6.40 4.24 -14.83
C ASP A 22 -6.93 4.55 -13.41
N PRO A 23 -7.91 5.46 -13.31
CA PRO A 23 -8.47 5.86 -12.03
C PRO A 23 -9.11 4.69 -11.27
N GLU A 24 -9.63 3.68 -11.96
CA GLU A 24 -10.26 2.52 -11.33
C GLU A 24 -9.22 1.71 -10.54
N THR A 25 -8.08 1.41 -11.16
CA THR A 25 -6.97 0.71 -10.49
C THR A 25 -6.42 1.55 -9.33
N TYR A 26 -6.25 2.87 -9.52
CA TYR A 26 -5.83 3.76 -8.45
C TYR A 26 -6.76 3.71 -7.23
N HIS A 27 -8.07 3.77 -7.45
CA HIS A 27 -9.06 3.69 -6.37
C HIS A 27 -9.02 2.33 -5.66
N LYS A 28 -8.91 1.22 -6.40
CA LYS A 28 -8.75 -0.12 -5.80
C LYS A 28 -7.53 -0.21 -4.88
N ILE A 29 -6.37 0.29 -5.31
CA ILE A 29 -5.15 0.31 -4.48
C ILE A 29 -5.40 1.15 -3.23
N ARG A 30 -5.98 2.34 -3.37
CA ARG A 30 -6.23 3.25 -2.25
C ARG A 30 -7.19 2.68 -1.22
N ASP A 31 -8.22 1.97 -1.66
CA ASP A 31 -9.24 1.39 -0.79
C ASP A 31 -8.76 0.11 -0.09
N LEU A 32 -7.86 -0.67 -0.73
CA LEU A 32 -7.29 -1.87 -0.15
C LEU A 32 -6.29 -1.60 0.98
N LEU A 33 -5.53 -0.51 0.92
CA LEU A 33 -4.49 -0.20 1.92
C LEU A 33 -5.08 -0.12 3.35
N PRO A 34 -6.14 0.64 3.63
CA PRO A 34 -6.79 0.67 4.94
C PRO A 34 -7.33 -0.70 5.38
N ASP A 35 -7.97 -1.46 4.50
CA ASP A 35 -8.55 -2.76 4.84
C ASP A 35 -7.49 -3.77 5.26
N LEU A 36 -6.34 -3.78 4.56
CA LEU A 36 -5.19 -4.62 4.90
C LEU A 36 -4.62 -4.27 6.28
N SER A 37 -4.69 -3.00 6.70
CA SER A 37 -4.24 -2.60 8.04
C SER A 37 -5.16 -3.11 9.16
N LEU A 38 -6.47 -3.12 8.93
CA LEU A 38 -7.46 -3.58 9.90
C LEU A 38 -7.40 -5.10 10.11
N GLN A 39 -7.23 -5.87 9.03
CA GLN A 39 -7.09 -7.33 9.12
C GLN A 39 -5.81 -7.76 9.85
N ARG A 40 -4.81 -6.87 9.94
CA ARG A 40 -3.51 -7.16 10.53
C ARG A 40 -3.33 -6.59 11.94
N GLU A 41 -4.32 -5.86 12.48
CA GLU A 41 -4.31 -5.45 13.91
C GLU A 41 -4.28 -6.66 14.87
N ASP A 42 -4.71 -7.85 14.42
CA ASP A 42 -4.62 -9.09 15.20
C ASP A 42 -3.17 -9.60 15.40
N PHE A 43 -2.20 -9.09 14.62
CA PHE A 43 -0.79 -9.42 14.80
C PHE A 43 -0.19 -8.57 15.92
N LYS A 44 0.01 -9.22 17.07
CA LYS A 44 0.59 -8.69 18.31
C LYS A 44 1.70 -7.66 18.08
N THR A 45 1.55 -6.52 18.75
CA THR A 45 2.59 -5.53 19.00
C THR A 45 3.89 -6.22 19.45
N GLY A 46 4.94 -6.12 18.62
CA GLY A 46 6.25 -6.74 18.87
C GLY A 46 6.75 -7.70 17.77
N ALA A 47 5.90 -8.06 16.80
CA ALA A 47 6.36 -8.75 15.60
C ALA A 47 7.25 -7.82 14.74
N PRO A 48 8.31 -8.34 14.10
CA PRO A 48 9.13 -7.56 13.18
C PRO A 48 8.27 -7.05 12.02
N GLU A 49 8.51 -5.81 11.58
CA GLU A 49 7.89 -5.23 10.39
C GLU A 49 8.18 -6.16 9.18
N ARG A 50 7.11 -6.60 8.50
CA ARG A 50 7.22 -7.44 7.30
C ARG A 50 6.86 -6.63 6.07
N ILE A 51 7.64 -6.82 5.01
CA ILE A 51 7.25 -6.36 3.69
C ILE A 51 6.21 -7.35 3.16
N GLU A 52 5.01 -6.85 2.93
CA GLU A 52 3.90 -7.57 2.31
C GLU A 52 3.69 -7.07 0.89
N VAL A 53 2.94 -7.86 0.12
CA VAL A 53 2.64 -7.56 -1.26
C VAL A 53 1.21 -7.95 -1.60
N PHE A 54 0.55 -7.09 -2.34
CA PHE A 54 -0.72 -7.41 -2.99
C PHE A 54 -0.65 -7.03 -4.47
N ILE A 55 -1.55 -7.63 -5.25
CA ILE A 55 -1.63 -7.41 -6.69
C ILE A 55 -3.00 -6.82 -7.00
N VAL A 56 -3.02 -5.72 -7.74
CA VAL A 56 -4.24 -5.13 -8.30
C VAL A 56 -4.05 -5.02 -9.80
N ASN A 57 -4.87 -5.75 -10.56
CA ASN A 57 -4.73 -5.86 -12.01
C ASN A 57 -3.31 -6.31 -12.39
N HIS A 58 -2.56 -5.45 -13.08
CA HIS A 58 -1.18 -5.69 -13.50
C HIS A 58 -0.14 -5.04 -12.56
N LEU A 59 -0.56 -4.44 -11.44
CA LEU A 59 0.32 -3.75 -10.51
C LEU A 59 0.59 -4.58 -9.28
N LYS A 60 1.86 -4.71 -8.93
CA LYS A 60 2.34 -5.34 -7.70
C LYS A 60 2.77 -4.26 -6.72
N VAL A 61 2.08 -4.17 -5.58
CA VAL A 61 2.27 -3.12 -4.57
C VAL A 61 2.97 -3.70 -3.35
N TYR A 62 4.18 -3.22 -3.06
CA TYR A 62 4.93 -3.59 -1.88
C TYR A 62 4.68 -2.59 -0.75
N TYR A 63 4.32 -3.08 0.41
CA TYR A 63 4.00 -2.24 1.56
C TYR A 63 4.46 -2.89 2.86
N ARG A 64 4.53 -2.11 3.93
CA ARG A 64 4.67 -2.62 5.30
C ARG A 64 3.77 -1.84 6.24
N ILE A 65 3.33 -2.49 7.31
CA ILE A 65 2.54 -1.85 8.36
C ILE A 65 3.46 -1.54 9.54
N ILE A 66 3.53 -0.27 9.92
CA ILE A 66 4.27 0.21 11.08
C ILE A 66 3.27 0.41 12.22
N HIS A 67 2.95 -0.69 12.93
CA HIS A 67 1.93 -0.69 13.99
C HIS A 67 2.16 0.35 15.09
N ARG A 68 3.42 0.58 15.49
CA ARG A 68 3.78 1.60 16.50
C ARG A 68 3.40 3.03 16.09
N LEU A 69 3.39 3.32 14.79
CA LEU A 69 3.02 4.63 14.23
C LEU A 69 1.59 4.63 13.70
N LYS A 70 0.88 3.48 13.76
CA LYS A 70 -0.41 3.26 13.07
C LYS A 70 -0.34 3.76 11.63
N SER A 71 0.72 3.36 10.92
CA SER A 71 0.94 3.80 9.54
C SER A 71 1.24 2.66 8.58
N ILE A 72 0.96 2.88 7.32
CA ILE A 72 1.29 1.99 6.20
C ILE A 72 2.32 2.70 5.36
N ASP A 73 3.46 2.06 5.13
CA ASP A 73 4.51 2.57 4.26
C ASP A 73 4.46 1.78 2.96
N VAL A 74 4.05 2.45 1.87
CA VAL A 74 4.06 1.89 0.53
C VAL A 74 5.46 2.11 -0.03
N ILE A 75 6.19 1.01 -0.15
CA ILE A 75 7.61 0.98 -0.49
C ILE A 75 7.78 1.17 -1.99
N ASP A 76 7.02 0.41 -2.77
CA ASP A 76 7.16 0.40 -4.23
C ASP A 76 5.91 -0.11 -4.94
N VAL A 77 5.76 0.25 -6.21
CA VAL A 77 4.73 -0.25 -7.12
C VAL A 77 5.37 -0.62 -8.45
N ILE A 78 5.23 -1.89 -8.84
CA ILE A 78 5.81 -2.42 -10.07
C ILE A 78 4.69 -2.76 -11.05
N ASP A 79 4.80 -2.26 -12.29
CA ASP A 79 3.95 -2.69 -13.41
C ASP A 79 4.48 -4.02 -13.97
N LEU A 80 3.63 -5.04 -14.02
CA LEU A 80 3.97 -6.39 -14.48
C LEU A 80 3.81 -6.57 -16.00
N ARG A 81 3.47 -5.52 -16.75
CA ARG A 81 3.40 -5.54 -18.22
C ARG A 81 4.75 -5.29 -18.89
N GLU A 82 5.74 -4.82 -18.14
CA GLU A 82 7.12 -4.62 -18.61
C GLU A 82 7.93 -5.92 -18.69
#